data_AF-A0A380K8Y0-F1
#
_entry.id   AF-A0A380K8Y0-F1
#
_cell.length_a   1.000
_cell.length_b   1.000
_cell.length_c   1.000
_cell.angle_alpha   90.00
_cell.angle_beta   90.00
_cell.angle_gamma   90.00
#
_symmetry.space_group_name_H-M   'P 1'
#
loop_
_entity.id
_entity.type
_entity.pdbx_description
1 polymer ?
#
loop_
_entity_poly.entity_id
_entity_poly.type
_entity_poly.pdbx_seq_one_letter_code
_entity_poly.pdbx_strand_id
1 'polypeptide(L)'
;MVVNYAAKFDTKVDERFTKEALSTGIINQDFDFTGVDTVKVYSVPTSGMNDYKTTGQNRYGTAEELGNTVQTMVLKKDRSFTFTIDKKSEQDTNGVMEAGKALARQLSEVVIPEVDTYRFATIVAGAAPEHIKTAAITKDDAYEAVLDGQVALTDALIPTAGRVLHVSPKFYKLIKLDSTFVKNSDLGQEITIKGQVGMIDGLPVVLTPTSRLPQNVEFIIAHPVATTSPVKLEDYKIHDNPPGINGKLVEGRIRYDAFVLDNKKKAIYVHKSA
;
A
#
# COMPACT_ATOMS: atom_id res chain seq x y z
N MET A 1 -0.25 -13.53 -31.27
CA MET A 1 -1.35 -12.76 -30.67
C MET A 1 -2.49 -12.77 -31.66
N VAL A 2 -3.67 -13.29 -31.30
CA VAL A 2 -4.84 -13.31 -32.19
C VAL A 2 -5.61 -12.03 -31.92
N VAL A 3 -5.54 -11.08 -32.84
CA VAL A 3 -6.45 -9.93 -32.85
C VAL A 3 -7.67 -10.38 -33.65
N ASN A 4 -8.85 -10.36 -33.03
CA ASN A 4 -10.08 -10.83 -33.65
C ASN A 4 -10.68 -9.68 -34.47
N TYR A 5 -10.67 -9.77 -35.80
CA TYR A 5 -10.86 -8.59 -36.67
C TYR A 5 -12.28 -8.38 -37.21
N ALA A 6 -13.27 -9.23 -36.94
CA ALA A 6 -14.61 -9.00 -37.48
C ALA A 6 -15.69 -9.84 -36.78
N ALA A 7 -16.26 -9.31 -35.72
CA ALA A 7 -17.67 -9.45 -35.39
C ALA A 7 -18.09 -8.07 -34.88
N LYS A 8 -19.32 -7.61 -35.13
CA LYS A 8 -19.83 -6.35 -34.55
C LYS A 8 -19.41 -6.29 -33.08
N PHE A 9 -18.42 -5.47 -32.74
CA PHE A 9 -18.00 -5.31 -31.36
C PHE A 9 -19.18 -4.67 -30.66
N ASP A 10 -19.82 -5.44 -29.78
CA ASP A 10 -20.74 -4.85 -28.84
C ASP A 10 -19.96 -3.75 -28.11
N THR A 11 -20.53 -2.56 -27.95
CA THR A 11 -19.86 -1.38 -27.38
C THR A 11 -19.33 -1.60 -25.95
N LYS A 12 -19.63 -2.77 -25.36
CA LYS A 12 -19.17 -3.24 -24.07
C LYS A 12 -17.91 -4.09 -24.26
N VAL A 13 -16.76 -3.50 -23.97
CA VAL A 13 -15.52 -4.24 -23.72
C VAL A 13 -15.67 -5.00 -22.42
N ASP A 14 -15.33 -6.29 -22.42
CA ASP A 14 -15.20 -7.08 -21.19
C ASP A 14 -13.88 -6.69 -20.49
N GLU A 15 -13.92 -5.62 -19.70
CA GLU A 15 -12.78 -5.13 -18.94
C GLU A 15 -12.52 -6.04 -17.72
N ARG A 16 -11.25 -6.30 -17.39
CA ARG A 16 -10.95 -7.13 -16.22
C ARG A 16 -11.41 -6.41 -14.96
N PHE A 17 -11.87 -7.17 -13.96
CA PHE A 17 -12.19 -6.59 -12.65
C PHE A 17 -10.97 -5.88 -12.07
N THR A 18 -11.05 -4.55 -11.95
CA THR A 18 -10.02 -3.73 -11.32
C THR A 18 -10.50 -3.24 -9.96
N LYS A 19 -9.67 -3.46 -8.94
CA LYS A 19 -9.79 -2.72 -7.68
C LYS A 19 -8.91 -1.48 -7.78
N GLU A 20 -9.44 -0.35 -7.33
CA GLU A 20 -8.67 0.87 -7.06
C GLU A 20 -7.47 0.55 -6.14
N ALA A 21 -6.54 1.51 -5.99
CA ALA A 21 -5.37 1.34 -5.13
C ALA A 21 -5.79 1.04 -3.69
N LEU A 22 -5.36 -0.10 -3.15
CA LEU A 22 -5.70 -0.55 -1.80
C LEU A 22 -4.67 -0.07 -0.78
N SER A 23 -3.43 0.18 -1.19
CA SER A 23 -2.34 0.56 -0.28
C SER A 23 -2.41 2.00 0.24
N THR A 24 -3.28 2.86 -0.31
CA THR A 24 -3.33 4.30 -0.03
C THR A 24 -3.65 4.62 1.44
N GLY A 25 -4.42 3.78 2.12
CA GLY A 25 -4.79 3.98 3.52
C GLY A 25 -3.66 3.71 4.53
N ILE A 26 -2.57 3.07 4.11
CA ILE A 26 -1.46 2.65 4.97
C ILE A 26 -0.10 3.26 4.59
N ILE A 27 -0.13 4.28 3.73
CA ILE A 27 1.05 5.05 3.34
C ILE A 27 0.81 6.54 3.58
N ASN A 28 1.90 7.31 3.67
CA ASN A 28 1.88 8.76 3.67
C ASN A 28 2.73 9.33 2.52
N GLN A 29 2.66 10.65 2.36
CA GLN A 29 3.48 11.43 1.43
C GLN A 29 4.40 12.40 2.18
N ASP A 30 4.78 12.06 3.41
CA ASP A 30 5.57 12.91 4.32
C ASP A 30 7.05 12.83 3.96
N PHE A 31 7.41 13.37 2.81
CA PHE A 31 8.77 13.33 2.32
C PHE A 31 9.10 14.52 1.41
N ASP A 32 10.38 14.89 1.38
CA ASP A 32 10.89 15.92 0.48
C ASP A 32 11.80 15.31 -0.57
N PHE A 33 11.54 15.62 -1.86
CA PHE A 33 12.46 15.32 -2.93
C PHE A 33 13.67 16.25 -2.87
N THR A 34 14.84 15.66 -2.68
CA THR A 34 16.12 16.36 -2.78
C THR A 34 16.86 15.87 -4.02
N GLY A 35 16.87 16.68 -5.08
CA GLY A 35 17.41 16.28 -6.38
C GLY A 35 16.44 15.42 -7.20
N VAL A 36 16.98 14.57 -8.07
CA VAL A 36 16.17 13.85 -9.08
C VAL A 36 15.52 12.59 -8.50
N ASP A 37 16.27 11.84 -7.67
CA ASP A 37 15.95 10.46 -7.27
C ASP A 37 16.05 10.20 -5.76
N THR A 38 16.41 11.22 -4.98
CA THR A 38 16.68 11.06 -3.56
C THR A 38 15.61 11.74 -2.74
N VAL A 39 15.09 11.00 -1.78
CA VAL A 39 14.11 11.43 -0.80
C VAL A 39 14.77 11.41 0.57
N LYS A 40 14.61 12.49 1.34
CA LYS A 40 15.15 12.58 2.70
C LYS A 40 14.01 12.66 3.70
N VAL A 41 14.14 11.90 4.78
CA VAL A 41 13.28 12.02 5.95
C VAL A 41 14.15 12.35 7.16
N TYR A 42 13.80 13.43 7.83
CA TYR A 42 14.51 13.91 9.01
C TYR A 42 13.94 13.27 10.27
N SER A 43 14.83 12.81 11.15
CA SER A 43 14.50 12.30 12.48
C SER A 43 15.33 13.06 13.51
N VAL A 44 14.66 13.52 14.56
CA VAL A 44 15.29 14.15 15.72
C VAL A 44 14.96 13.27 16.94
N PRO A 45 15.95 12.62 17.57
CA PRO A 45 15.75 11.83 18.79
C PRO A 45 15.43 12.74 19.98
N THR A 46 14.80 12.20 21.01
CA THR A 46 14.56 12.91 22.28
C THR A 46 15.68 12.64 23.29
N SER A 47 15.94 13.57 24.21
CA SER A 47 16.83 13.34 25.35
C SER A 47 16.12 12.59 26.49
N GLY A 48 16.88 11.85 27.29
CA GLY A 48 16.37 11.16 28.47
C GLY A 48 15.94 12.13 29.58
N MET A 49 14.96 11.73 30.39
CA MET A 49 14.53 12.50 31.56
C MET A 49 15.47 12.21 32.74
N ASN A 50 15.93 13.27 33.41
CA ASN A 50 16.78 13.18 34.59
C ASN A 50 16.04 13.69 35.84
N ASP A 51 16.37 13.15 37.01
CA ASP A 51 15.85 13.65 38.29
C ASP A 51 16.36 15.07 38.55
N TYR A 52 15.42 15.98 38.84
CA TYR A 52 15.74 17.38 39.12
C TYR A 52 16.41 17.54 40.49
N LYS A 53 17.56 18.22 40.52
CA LYS A 53 18.25 18.56 41.77
C LYS A 53 17.84 19.95 42.25
N THR A 54 17.40 20.06 43.50
CA THR A 54 16.98 21.34 44.10
C THR A 54 18.15 22.25 44.51
N THR A 55 19.37 21.72 44.53
CA THR A 55 20.59 22.44 44.93
C THR A 55 21.75 22.12 43.97
N GLY A 56 22.75 23.01 43.92
CA GLY A 56 23.90 22.90 43.01
C GLY A 56 23.67 23.47 41.60
N GLN A 57 24.70 23.37 40.77
CA GLN A 57 24.69 23.68 39.32
C GLN A 57 24.25 22.43 38.52
N ASN A 58 23.75 22.61 37.30
CA ASN A 58 23.19 21.53 36.45
C ASN A 58 22.00 20.80 37.08
N ARG A 59 21.03 21.57 37.58
CA ARG A 59 19.83 21.07 38.26
C ARG A 59 18.94 20.16 37.42
N TYR A 60 19.01 20.31 36.10
CA TYR A 60 18.27 19.52 35.11
C TYR A 60 19.09 18.36 34.52
N GLY A 61 20.29 18.09 35.05
CA GLY A 61 21.23 17.12 34.49
C GLY A 61 22.28 17.76 33.57
N THR A 62 23.08 16.92 32.92
CA THR A 62 24.06 17.35 31.91
C THR A 62 23.33 17.57 30.59
N ALA A 63 23.47 18.77 30.01
CA ALA A 63 22.89 19.06 28.71
C ALA A 63 23.62 18.27 27.61
N GLU A 64 22.89 17.38 26.94
CA GLU A 64 23.35 16.70 25.72
C GLU A 64 22.81 17.44 24.49
N GLU A 65 23.63 17.53 23.44
CA GLU A 65 23.20 18.09 22.17
C GLU A 65 22.32 17.07 21.43
N LEU A 66 21.09 17.45 21.09
CA LEU A 66 20.23 16.63 20.25
C LEU A 66 20.83 16.58 18.84
N GLY A 67 21.46 15.46 18.49
CA GLY A 67 21.86 15.18 17.11
C GLY A 67 20.65 15.04 16.19
N ASN A 68 20.84 15.17 14.87
CA ASN A 68 19.83 14.83 13.87
C ASN A 68 20.29 13.63 13.03
N THR A 69 19.35 12.74 12.72
CA THR A 69 19.59 11.60 11.84
C THR A 69 18.81 11.81 10.54
N VAL A 70 19.47 11.67 9.40
CA VAL A 70 18.85 11.78 8.08
C VAL A 70 18.79 10.39 7.45
N GLN A 71 17.58 9.87 7.23
CA GLN A 71 17.40 8.67 6.44
C GLN A 71 17.33 9.09 4.96
N THR A 72 18.38 8.76 4.21
CA THR A 72 18.45 9.04 2.76
C THR A 72 17.95 7.82 2.00
N MET A 73 16.90 8.00 1.22
CA MET A 73 16.22 6.95 0.48
C MET A 73 16.27 7.28 -1.02
N VAL A 74 16.60 6.29 -1.84
CA VAL A 74 16.77 6.48 -3.29
C VAL A 74 15.70 5.68 -4.02
N LEU A 75 15.00 6.29 -4.98
CA LEU A 75 14.00 5.62 -5.79
C LEU A 75 14.67 4.55 -6.67
N LYS A 76 14.33 3.28 -6.45
CA LYS A 76 14.91 2.13 -7.17
C LYS A 76 14.02 1.59 -8.28
N LYS A 77 12.70 1.76 -8.22
CA LYS A 77 11.81 1.24 -9.27
C LYS A 77 11.63 2.29 -10.35
N ASP A 78 12.03 1.88 -11.56
CA ASP A 78 11.81 2.60 -12.80
C ASP A 78 11.20 1.62 -13.79
N ARG A 79 9.91 1.83 -14.08
CA ARG A 79 9.08 0.88 -14.79
C ARG A 79 8.40 1.57 -15.96
N SER A 80 8.32 0.86 -17.08
CA SER A 80 7.68 1.36 -18.28
C SER A 80 6.78 0.32 -18.91
N PHE A 81 5.85 0.80 -19.74
CA PHE A 81 5.04 -0.02 -20.63
C PHE A 81 4.97 0.65 -21.99
N THR A 82 4.80 -0.16 -23.03
CA THR A 82 4.60 0.31 -24.41
C THR A 82 3.67 -0.66 -25.13
N PHE A 83 2.74 -0.12 -25.92
CA PHE A 83 1.90 -0.90 -26.80
C PHE A 83 1.46 -0.10 -28.02
N THR A 84 1.18 -0.81 -29.11
CA THR A 84 0.74 -0.22 -30.38
C THR A 84 -0.70 -0.58 -30.66
N ILE A 85 -1.44 0.35 -31.23
CA ILE A 85 -2.80 0.15 -31.75
C ILE A 85 -2.74 0.40 -33.25
N ASP A 86 -2.96 -0.63 -34.06
CA ASP A 86 -2.98 -0.49 -35.51
C ASP A 86 -4.20 0.34 -35.95
N LYS A 87 -4.01 1.18 -36.97
CA LYS A 87 -5.04 2.08 -37.49
C LYS A 87 -6.26 1.35 -38.03
N LYS A 88 -6.06 0.18 -38.65
CA LYS A 88 -7.16 -0.67 -39.11
C LYS A 88 -7.98 -1.17 -37.93
N SER A 89 -7.33 -1.60 -36.86
CA SER A 89 -8.00 -2.02 -35.62
C SER A 89 -8.75 -0.87 -34.94
N GLU A 90 -8.20 0.34 -34.93
CA GLU A 90 -8.89 1.52 -34.36
C GLU A 90 -10.17 1.86 -35.15
N GLN A 91 -10.10 1.81 -36.49
CA GLN A 91 -11.24 2.08 -37.37
C GLN A 91 -12.31 0.99 -37.32
N ASP A 92 -11.90 -0.29 -37.31
CA ASP A 92 -12.83 -1.44 -37.29
C ASP A 92 -13.54 -1.62 -35.93
N THR A 93 -13.08 -0.93 -34.87
CA THR A 93 -13.59 -1.08 -33.49
C THR A 93 -14.41 0.12 -32.98
N ASN A 94 -14.75 1.11 -33.81
CA ASN A 94 -15.63 2.24 -33.44
C ASN A 94 -15.27 2.94 -32.09
N GLY A 95 -13.97 3.15 -31.82
CA GLY A 95 -13.52 3.86 -30.61
C GLY A 95 -13.47 3.02 -29.32
N VAL A 96 -13.58 1.69 -29.43
CA VAL A 96 -13.31 0.72 -28.35
C VAL A 96 -11.81 0.60 -28.05
N MET A 97 -10.98 0.67 -29.10
CA MET A 97 -9.51 0.68 -29.00
C MET A 97 -8.93 2.11 -28.99
N GLU A 98 -9.65 3.10 -28.46
CA GLU A 98 -9.05 4.41 -28.29
C GLU A 98 -7.85 4.36 -27.34
N ALA A 99 -6.75 4.98 -27.77
CA ALA A 99 -5.47 4.99 -27.04
C ALA A 99 -5.62 5.50 -25.60
N GLY A 100 -6.49 6.50 -25.35
CA GLY A 100 -6.76 7.01 -24.01
C GLY A 100 -7.45 6.00 -23.09
N LYS A 101 -8.44 5.25 -23.59
CA LYS A 101 -9.12 4.20 -22.83
C LYS A 101 -8.20 3.01 -22.59
N ALA A 102 -7.41 2.62 -23.59
CA ALA A 102 -6.39 1.58 -23.44
C ALA A 102 -5.33 1.95 -22.40
N LEU A 103 -4.90 3.22 -22.37
CA LEU A 103 -4.00 3.74 -21.34
C LEU A 103 -4.65 3.67 -19.95
N ALA A 104 -5.91 4.10 -19.80
CA ALA A 104 -6.63 4.01 -18.53
C ALA A 104 -6.72 2.56 -18.00
N ARG A 105 -7.00 1.58 -18.90
CA ARG A 105 -6.98 0.15 -18.55
C ARG A 105 -5.59 -0.34 -18.14
N GLN A 106 -4.55 0.07 -18.87
CA GLN A 106 -3.17 -0.28 -18.50
C GLN A 106 -2.81 0.24 -17.10
N LEU A 107 -3.27 1.45 -16.75
CA LEU A 107 -3.06 2.01 -15.43
C LEU A 107 -3.82 1.22 -14.35
N SER A 108 -5.10 0.92 -14.56
CA SER A 108 -5.95 0.24 -13.57
C SER A 108 -5.66 -1.25 -13.41
N GLU A 109 -5.30 -1.95 -14.50
CA GLU A 109 -5.12 -3.40 -14.53
C GLU A 109 -3.69 -3.84 -14.26
N VAL A 110 -2.68 -3.00 -14.54
CA VAL A 110 -1.27 -3.41 -14.46
C VAL A 110 -0.49 -2.51 -13.51
N VAL A 111 -0.50 -1.20 -13.74
CA VAL A 111 0.34 -0.27 -12.97
C VAL A 111 -0.08 -0.21 -11.51
N ILE A 112 -1.37 0.04 -11.23
CA ILE A 112 -1.85 0.15 -9.85
C ILE A 112 -1.60 -1.15 -9.07
N PRO A 113 -1.95 -2.36 -9.59
CA PRO A 113 -1.62 -3.61 -8.91
C PRO A 113 -0.13 -3.84 -8.69
N GLU A 114 0.73 -3.48 -9.64
CA GLU A 114 2.20 -3.61 -9.50
C GLU A 114 2.71 -2.75 -8.33
N VAL A 115 2.31 -1.47 -8.29
CA VAL A 115 2.71 -0.53 -7.23
C VAL A 115 2.18 -0.97 -5.87
N ASP A 116 0.92 -1.39 -5.79
CA ASP A 116 0.32 -1.89 -4.54
C ASP A 116 1.07 -3.12 -4.02
N THR A 117 1.34 -4.10 -4.89
CA THR A 117 2.04 -5.34 -4.50
C THR A 117 3.43 -5.03 -3.97
N TYR A 118 4.13 -4.10 -4.62
CA TYR A 118 5.44 -3.63 -4.17
C TYR A 118 5.37 -2.94 -2.80
N ARG A 119 4.36 -2.09 -2.56
CA ARG A 119 4.15 -1.42 -1.27
C ARG A 119 3.88 -2.44 -0.16
N PHE A 120 2.96 -3.38 -0.37
CA PHE A 120 2.67 -4.42 0.64
C PHE A 120 3.91 -5.28 0.94
N ALA A 121 4.68 -5.66 -0.08
CA ALA A 121 5.93 -6.39 0.11
C ALA A 121 6.95 -5.59 0.95
N THR A 122 7.07 -4.30 0.67
CA THR A 122 7.97 -3.41 1.43
C THR A 122 7.52 -3.22 2.87
N ILE A 123 6.23 -3.02 3.10
CA ILE A 123 5.63 -2.87 4.44
C ILE A 123 5.87 -4.13 5.27
N VAL A 124 5.62 -5.31 4.69
CA VAL A 124 5.84 -6.59 5.37
C VAL A 124 7.32 -6.84 5.67
N ALA A 125 8.21 -6.48 4.73
CA ALA A 125 9.66 -6.64 4.91
C ALA A 125 10.25 -5.65 5.91
N GLY A 126 9.67 -4.45 6.02
CA GLY A 126 10.13 -3.38 6.91
C GLY A 126 9.55 -3.43 8.32
N ALA A 127 8.60 -4.33 8.61
CA ALA A 127 8.02 -4.48 9.94
C ALA A 127 9.08 -4.88 10.99
N ALA A 128 8.90 -4.40 12.23
CA ALA A 128 9.77 -4.77 13.34
C ALA A 128 9.65 -6.28 13.65
N PRO A 129 10.75 -7.03 13.89
CA PRO A 129 10.69 -8.47 14.16
C PRO A 129 9.73 -8.85 15.30
N GLU A 130 9.67 -8.02 16.34
CA GLU A 130 8.76 -8.19 17.49
C GLU A 130 7.27 -8.07 17.12
N HIS A 131 6.95 -7.44 15.99
CA HIS A 131 5.58 -7.25 15.50
C HIS A 131 5.26 -8.18 14.31
N ILE A 132 6.09 -9.20 14.09
CA ILE A 132 5.83 -10.26 13.12
C ILE A 132 5.49 -11.54 13.89
N LYS A 133 4.22 -11.93 13.86
CA LYS A 133 3.76 -13.20 14.41
C LYS A 133 3.62 -14.22 13.30
N THR A 134 4.11 -15.43 13.51
CA THR A 134 3.94 -16.56 12.58
C THR A 134 3.25 -17.68 13.30
N ALA A 135 2.00 -17.94 12.94
CA ALA A 135 1.17 -18.97 13.56
C ALA A 135 0.12 -19.47 12.55
N ALA A 136 -0.42 -20.65 12.81
CA ALA A 136 -1.62 -21.09 12.10
C ALA A 136 -2.84 -20.37 12.70
N ILE A 137 -3.73 -19.89 11.84
CA ILE A 137 -5.01 -19.29 12.24
C ILE A 137 -6.13 -20.25 11.86
N THR A 138 -7.01 -20.51 12.82
CA THR A 138 -8.23 -21.30 12.69
C THR A 138 -9.46 -20.39 12.80
N LYS A 139 -10.66 -20.98 12.76
CA LYS A 139 -11.90 -20.23 12.94
C LYS A 139 -12.15 -19.82 14.41
N ASP A 140 -11.41 -20.41 15.36
CA ASP A 140 -11.66 -20.22 16.79
C ASP A 140 -10.71 -19.17 17.40
N ASP A 141 -9.64 -18.80 16.69
CA ASP A 141 -8.58 -17.88 17.14
C ASP A 141 -8.44 -16.61 16.26
N ALA A 142 -9.21 -16.51 15.17
CA ALA A 142 -9.02 -15.46 14.17
C ALA A 142 -9.25 -14.06 14.74
N TYR A 143 -10.26 -13.89 15.60
CA TYR A 143 -10.51 -12.61 16.26
C TYR A 143 -9.43 -12.26 17.29
N GLU A 144 -9.02 -13.23 18.11
CA GLU A 144 -7.96 -13.06 19.11
C GLU A 144 -6.63 -12.65 18.48
N ALA A 145 -6.28 -13.24 17.32
CA ALA A 145 -5.07 -12.86 16.59
C ALA A 145 -5.05 -11.38 16.16
N VAL A 146 -6.20 -10.78 15.83
CA VAL A 146 -6.30 -9.34 15.51
C VAL A 146 -6.15 -8.51 16.77
N LEU A 147 -6.75 -8.92 17.88
CA LEU A 147 -6.62 -8.24 19.16
C LEU A 147 -5.17 -8.23 19.65
N ASP A 148 -4.46 -9.36 19.55
CA ASP A 148 -3.02 -9.44 19.85
C ASP A 148 -2.21 -8.40 19.07
N GLY A 149 -2.53 -8.23 17.78
CA GLY A 149 -1.89 -7.22 16.95
C GLY A 149 -2.18 -5.80 17.42
N GLN A 150 -3.41 -5.53 17.89
CA GLN A 150 -3.76 -4.23 18.46
C GLN A 150 -3.09 -3.97 19.80
N VAL A 151 -2.95 -4.98 20.65
CA VAL A 151 -2.22 -4.90 21.92
C VAL A 151 -0.76 -4.54 21.64
N ALA A 152 -0.09 -5.27 20.74
CA ALA A 152 1.29 -4.99 20.37
C ALA A 152 1.50 -3.55 19.85
N LEU A 153 0.58 -3.03 19.03
CA LEU A 153 0.64 -1.65 18.55
C LEU A 153 0.38 -0.61 19.65
N THR A 154 -0.51 -0.92 20.59
CA THR A 154 -0.84 -0.03 21.71
C THR A 154 0.29 0.01 22.74
N ASP A 155 0.91 -1.12 23.05
CA ASP A 155 2.11 -1.20 23.91
C ASP A 155 3.29 -0.42 23.31
N ALA A 156 3.36 -0.34 21.98
CA ALA A 156 4.32 0.49 21.25
C ALA A 156 3.92 1.98 21.16
N LEU A 157 2.85 2.41 21.86
CA LEU A 157 2.33 3.79 21.90
C LEU A 157 1.94 4.36 20.53
N ILE A 158 1.58 3.49 19.58
CA ILE A 158 1.13 3.91 18.25
C ILE A 158 -0.30 4.43 18.35
N PRO A 159 -0.68 5.55 17.69
CA PRO A 159 -2.05 6.03 17.71
C PRO A 159 -3.06 4.97 17.25
N THR A 160 -4.22 4.90 17.91
CA THR A 160 -5.32 4.00 17.53
C THR A 160 -6.03 4.48 16.28
N ALA A 161 -6.24 5.80 16.17
CA ALA A 161 -6.80 6.43 14.98
C ALA A 161 -5.87 6.25 13.77
N GLY A 162 -6.44 5.86 12.62
CA GLY A 162 -5.70 5.72 11.37
C GLY A 162 -5.03 4.35 11.17
N ARG A 163 -5.12 3.42 12.13
CA ARG A 163 -4.74 2.02 11.90
C ARG A 163 -5.71 1.40 10.89
N VAL A 164 -5.19 0.69 9.90
CA VAL A 164 -6.00 -0.02 8.89
C VAL A 164 -5.62 -1.50 8.88
N LEU A 165 -6.63 -2.37 8.84
CA LEU A 165 -6.47 -3.82 8.79
C LEU A 165 -6.63 -4.32 7.34
N HIS A 166 -5.53 -4.77 6.74
CA HIS A 166 -5.54 -5.46 5.45
C HIS A 166 -5.60 -6.97 5.66
N VAL A 167 -6.63 -7.61 5.10
CA VAL A 167 -6.87 -9.04 5.28
C VAL A 167 -6.80 -9.79 3.96
N SER A 168 -6.22 -10.99 4.00
CA SER A 168 -6.36 -11.97 2.92
C SER A 168 -7.82 -12.46 2.83
N PRO A 169 -8.32 -12.89 1.66
CA PRO A 169 -9.67 -13.44 1.55
C PRO A 169 -9.86 -14.72 2.36
N LYS A 170 -8.79 -15.50 2.55
CA LYS A 170 -8.76 -16.71 3.37
C LYS A 170 -8.98 -16.37 4.84
N PHE A 171 -8.23 -15.41 5.37
CA PHE A 171 -8.38 -14.93 6.74
C PHE A 171 -9.75 -14.26 6.96
N TYR A 172 -10.21 -13.45 6.00
CA TYR A 172 -11.53 -12.80 6.09
C TYR A 172 -12.70 -13.80 6.13
N LYS A 173 -12.54 -14.99 5.54
CA LYS A 173 -13.49 -16.09 5.72
C LYS A 173 -13.44 -16.64 7.14
N LEU A 174 -12.25 -16.86 7.69
CA LEU A 174 -12.06 -17.42 9.03
C LEU A 174 -12.66 -16.51 10.11
N ILE A 175 -12.41 -15.19 10.04
CA ILE A 175 -12.94 -14.24 11.01
C ILE A 175 -14.46 -14.14 10.99
N LYS A 176 -15.09 -14.34 9.83
CA LYS A 176 -16.57 -14.39 9.72
C LYS A 176 -17.17 -15.68 10.29
N LEU A 177 -16.39 -16.76 10.37
CA LEU A 177 -16.81 -18.03 10.96
C LEU A 177 -16.54 -18.09 12.46
N ASP A 178 -15.78 -17.12 12.99
CA ASP A 178 -15.45 -17.03 14.40
C ASP A 178 -16.68 -16.62 15.21
N SER A 179 -17.08 -17.50 16.13
CA SER A 179 -18.24 -17.27 16.99
C SER A 179 -18.03 -16.11 17.96
N THR A 180 -16.78 -15.80 18.34
CA THR A 180 -16.46 -14.67 19.20
C THR A 180 -16.62 -13.35 18.45
N PHE A 181 -16.25 -13.31 17.17
CA PHE A 181 -16.48 -12.15 16.32
C PHE A 181 -17.97 -11.90 16.11
N VAL A 182 -18.75 -12.93 15.76
CA VAL A 182 -20.21 -12.79 15.53
C VAL A 182 -20.97 -12.32 16.78
N LYS A 183 -20.50 -12.70 17.98
CA LYS A 183 -21.11 -12.27 19.25
C LYS A 183 -20.76 -10.82 19.62
N ASN A 184 -19.57 -10.35 19.25
CA ASN A 184 -19.04 -9.04 19.61
C ASN A 184 -19.14 -8.00 18.49
N SER A 185 -19.60 -8.38 17.29
CA SER A 185 -19.68 -7.47 16.16
C SER A 185 -20.83 -6.48 16.34
N ASP A 186 -20.50 -5.24 16.67
CA ASP A 186 -21.38 -4.09 16.44
C ASP A 186 -21.48 -3.87 14.93
N LEU A 187 -22.62 -4.22 14.33
CA LEU A 187 -22.93 -3.97 12.91
C LEU A 187 -23.24 -2.48 12.68
N GLY A 188 -22.29 -1.60 13.03
CA GLY A 188 -22.28 -0.19 12.61
C GLY A 188 -21.74 -0.08 11.19
N GLN A 189 -22.61 -0.23 10.19
CA GLN A 189 -22.29 0.01 8.79
C GLN A 189 -22.04 1.50 8.53
N GLU A 190 -20.83 1.99 8.71
CA GLU A 190 -20.38 3.19 8.00
C GLU A 190 -19.22 2.83 7.08
N ILE A 191 -19.58 2.56 5.82
CA ILE A 191 -18.65 2.36 4.70
C ILE A 191 -18.22 3.76 4.24
N THR A 192 -17.29 4.38 4.96
CA THR A 192 -16.90 5.78 4.68
C THR A 192 -15.68 5.87 3.75
N ILE A 193 -14.96 4.76 3.50
CA ILE A 193 -13.76 4.75 2.64
C ILE A 193 -13.81 3.64 1.59
N LYS A 194 -13.51 4.00 0.33
CA LYS A 194 -13.53 3.12 -0.84
C LYS A 194 -12.70 1.85 -0.61
N GLY A 195 -13.32 0.68 -0.75
CA GLY A 195 -12.65 -0.63 -0.65
C GLY A 195 -12.64 -1.25 0.75
N GLN A 196 -13.17 -0.54 1.77
CA GLN A 196 -13.41 -1.13 3.09
C GLN A 196 -14.66 -2.01 3.07
N VAL A 197 -14.59 -3.13 3.78
CA VAL A 197 -15.66 -4.14 3.86
C VAL A 197 -16.32 -4.18 5.24
N GLY A 198 -15.98 -3.24 6.12
CA GLY A 198 -16.47 -3.13 7.49
C GLY A 198 -15.38 -2.68 8.45
N MET A 199 -15.68 -2.74 9.74
CA MET A 199 -14.70 -2.53 10.81
C MET A 199 -14.66 -3.74 11.74
N ILE A 200 -13.48 -4.02 12.31
CA ILE A 200 -13.27 -5.05 13.33
C ILE A 200 -12.56 -4.36 14.48
N ASP A 201 -13.22 -4.28 15.63
CA ASP A 201 -12.68 -3.62 16.83
C ASP A 201 -12.16 -2.19 16.55
N GLY A 202 -12.97 -1.40 15.84
CA GLY A 202 -12.62 -0.02 15.45
C GLY A 202 -11.59 0.08 14.32
N LEU A 203 -11.01 -1.03 13.84
CA LEU A 203 -10.11 -1.04 12.69
C LEU A 203 -10.90 -1.15 11.38
N PRO A 204 -10.78 -0.19 10.45
CA PRO A 204 -11.29 -0.36 9.10
C PRO A 204 -10.62 -1.55 8.39
N VAL A 205 -11.45 -2.45 7.85
CA VAL A 205 -10.99 -3.67 7.17
C VAL A 205 -10.99 -3.48 5.67
N VAL A 206 -9.83 -3.68 5.05
CA VAL A 206 -9.65 -3.67 3.59
C VAL A 206 -9.38 -5.09 3.09
N LEU A 207 -10.31 -5.62 2.30
CA LEU A 207 -10.18 -6.94 1.70
C LEU A 207 -9.18 -6.89 0.54
N THR A 208 -7.98 -7.43 0.78
CA THR A 208 -6.86 -7.37 -0.16
C THR A 208 -6.72 -8.71 -0.89
N PRO A 209 -6.75 -8.73 -2.24
CA PRO A 209 -6.58 -9.96 -3.00
C PRO A 209 -5.24 -10.64 -2.68
N THR A 210 -5.23 -11.97 -2.61
CA THR A 210 -4.00 -12.76 -2.37
C THR A 210 -2.92 -12.49 -3.41
N SER A 211 -3.29 -12.06 -4.64
CA SER A 211 -2.32 -11.68 -5.68
C SER A 211 -1.55 -10.39 -5.38
N ARG A 212 -2.05 -9.51 -4.49
CA ARG A 212 -1.37 -8.27 -4.08
C ARG A 212 -0.66 -8.38 -2.73
N LEU A 213 -1.02 -9.37 -1.90
CA LEU A 213 -0.34 -9.63 -0.64
C LEU A 213 0.90 -10.52 -0.86
N PRO A 214 1.98 -10.33 -0.08
CA PRO A 214 3.10 -11.27 -0.08
C PRO A 214 2.65 -12.68 0.32
N GLN A 215 3.40 -13.69 -0.13
CA GLN A 215 3.13 -15.07 0.23
C GLN A 215 3.16 -15.27 1.75
N ASN A 216 2.31 -16.16 2.23
CA ASN A 216 2.19 -16.54 3.64
C ASN A 216 1.81 -15.39 4.58
N VAL A 217 1.21 -14.31 4.09
CA VAL A 217 0.66 -13.23 4.92
C VAL A 217 -0.85 -13.37 5.01
N GLU A 218 -1.37 -13.52 6.23
CA GLU A 218 -2.81 -13.66 6.47
C GLU A 218 -3.46 -12.29 6.68
N PHE A 219 -2.84 -11.42 7.47
CA PHE A 219 -3.27 -10.02 7.61
C PHE A 219 -2.12 -9.09 8.02
N ILE A 220 -2.34 -7.79 7.83
CA ILE A 220 -1.43 -6.70 8.19
C ILE A 220 -2.25 -5.61 8.89
N ILE A 221 -1.79 -5.13 10.04
CA ILE A 221 -2.29 -3.88 10.64
C ILE A 221 -1.20 -2.85 10.48
N ALA A 222 -1.49 -1.74 9.80
CA ALA A 222 -0.51 -0.68 9.59
C ALA A 222 -1.13 0.70 9.80
N HIS A 223 -0.35 1.60 10.39
CA HIS A 223 -0.68 3.02 10.41
C HIS A 223 0.06 3.73 9.26
N PRO A 224 -0.57 4.67 8.55
CA PRO A 224 0.05 5.39 7.42
C PRO A 224 1.35 6.11 7.77
N VAL A 225 1.62 6.39 9.04
CA VAL A 225 2.82 7.09 9.50
C VAL A 225 4.10 6.26 9.33
N ALA A 226 3.97 4.94 9.20
CA ALA A 226 5.10 4.02 9.11
C ALA A 226 5.81 4.08 7.76
N THR A 227 5.05 4.29 6.68
CA THR A 227 5.53 4.06 5.31
C THR A 227 5.30 5.28 4.43
N THR A 228 6.37 5.81 3.86
CA THR A 228 6.31 6.82 2.81
C THR A 228 6.35 6.13 1.45
N SER A 229 5.60 6.60 0.46
CA SER A 229 5.69 6.04 -0.91
C SER A 229 5.76 7.14 -1.96
N PRO A 230 6.97 7.60 -2.31
CA PRO A 230 7.15 8.54 -3.40
C PRO A 230 6.81 7.91 -4.73
N VAL A 231 5.98 8.62 -5.51
CA VAL A 231 5.68 8.28 -6.90
C VAL A 231 5.96 9.52 -7.73
N LYS A 232 6.82 9.35 -8.72
CA LYS A 232 7.16 10.36 -9.71
C LYS A 232 6.72 9.86 -11.07
N LEU A 233 5.74 10.54 -11.65
CA LEU A 233 5.39 10.31 -13.04
C LEU A 233 6.50 10.90 -13.91
N GLU A 234 7.12 10.08 -14.76
CA GLU A 234 8.12 10.57 -15.71
C GLU A 234 7.43 11.04 -16.98
N ASP A 235 6.61 10.20 -17.63
CA ASP A 235 5.93 10.58 -18.87
C ASP A 235 4.81 9.61 -19.26
N TYR A 236 3.78 10.13 -19.90
CA TYR A 236 2.80 9.34 -20.67
C TYR A 236 2.66 9.96 -22.06
N LYS A 237 2.98 9.20 -23.09
CA LYS A 237 2.93 9.66 -24.48
C LYS A 237 1.98 8.80 -25.29
N ILE A 238 1.22 9.47 -26.15
CA ILE A 238 0.47 8.85 -27.22
C ILE A 238 0.98 9.48 -28.52
N HIS A 239 1.68 8.68 -29.31
CA HIS A 239 2.17 9.07 -30.62
C HIS A 239 1.15 8.66 -31.68
N ASP A 240 0.91 9.55 -32.65
CA ASP A 240 0.04 9.29 -33.80
C ASP A 240 0.88 9.06 -35.05
N ASN A 241 0.76 7.86 -35.64
CA ASN A 241 1.50 7.38 -36.81
C ASN A 241 3.02 7.68 -36.74
N PRO A 242 3.73 7.22 -35.69
CA PRO A 242 5.18 7.39 -35.64
C PRO A 242 5.86 6.57 -36.75
N PRO A 243 7.10 6.93 -37.14
CA PRO A 243 7.81 6.20 -38.19
C PRO A 243 7.87 4.69 -37.92
N GLY A 244 7.42 3.89 -38.89
CA GLY A 244 7.40 2.43 -38.80
C GLY A 244 6.14 1.82 -38.17
N ILE A 245 5.16 2.62 -37.71
CA ILE A 245 3.90 2.14 -37.14
C ILE A 245 2.72 2.86 -37.82
N ASN A 246 1.79 2.10 -38.40
CA ASN A 246 0.54 2.64 -38.95
C ASN A 246 -0.56 2.56 -37.89
N GLY A 247 -0.69 3.61 -37.07
CA GLY A 247 -1.62 3.65 -35.94
C GLY A 247 -1.08 4.47 -34.76
N LYS A 248 -1.53 4.16 -33.54
CA LYS A 248 -1.08 4.82 -32.30
C LYS A 248 -0.01 4.02 -31.59
N LEU A 249 0.97 4.68 -31.00
CA LEU A 249 1.93 4.09 -30.06
C LEU A 249 1.74 4.77 -28.70
N VAL A 250 1.46 3.97 -27.66
CA VAL A 250 1.26 4.44 -26.29
C VAL A 250 2.44 4.00 -25.45
N GLU A 251 3.06 4.95 -24.75
CA GLU A 251 4.22 4.72 -23.90
C GLU A 251 3.99 5.37 -22.54
N GLY A 252 4.42 4.70 -21.48
CA GLY A 252 4.41 5.26 -20.13
C GLY A 252 5.63 4.86 -19.34
N ARG A 253 6.15 5.78 -18.53
CA ARG A 253 7.22 5.54 -17.58
C ARG A 253 6.87 6.13 -16.22
N ILE A 254 7.04 5.32 -15.19
CA ILE A 254 6.68 5.66 -13.82
C ILE A 254 7.83 5.23 -12.92
N ARG A 255 8.25 6.15 -12.06
CA ARG A 255 9.25 5.89 -11.03
C ARG A 255 8.57 5.92 -9.68
N TYR A 256 8.76 4.89 -8.90
CA TYR A 256 8.10 4.78 -7.61
C TYR A 256 8.99 4.06 -6.62
N ASP A 257 8.74 4.28 -5.34
CA ASP A 257 9.28 3.43 -4.30
C ASP A 257 8.38 3.46 -3.06
N ALA A 258 8.72 2.64 -2.08
CA ALA A 258 8.11 2.62 -0.77
C ALA A 258 9.21 2.46 0.25
N PHE A 259 9.09 3.15 1.38
CA PHE A 259 10.08 3.11 2.42
C PHE A 259 9.43 3.11 3.80
N VAL A 260 9.81 2.14 4.62
CA VAL A 260 9.43 2.09 6.03
C VAL A 260 10.44 2.90 6.84
N LEU A 261 9.93 3.80 7.68
CA LEU A 261 10.76 4.67 8.52
C LEU A 261 11.28 3.90 9.74
N ASP A 262 12.58 4.02 10.02
CA ASP A 262 13.25 3.20 11.04
C ASP A 262 12.65 3.38 12.45
N ASN A 263 12.28 4.61 12.80
CA ASN A 263 11.68 4.93 14.10
C ASN A 263 10.20 4.54 14.18
N LYS A 264 9.52 4.35 13.03
CA LYS A 264 8.07 4.11 12.97
C LYS A 264 7.71 2.72 12.44
N LYS A 265 8.69 1.84 12.19
CA LYS A 265 8.47 0.45 11.75
C LYS A 265 7.64 -0.40 12.73
N LYS A 266 7.60 -0.02 14.01
CA LYS A 266 6.73 -0.62 15.03
C LYS A 266 5.24 -0.31 14.80
N ALA A 267 4.90 0.65 13.94
CA ALA A 267 3.51 0.92 13.57
C ALA A 267 2.95 -0.05 12.51
N ILE A 268 3.69 -1.12 12.21
CA ILE A 268 3.29 -2.21 11.33
C ILE A 268 3.29 -3.50 12.14
N TYR A 269 2.17 -4.21 12.12
CA TYR A 269 2.03 -5.56 12.64
C TYR A 269 1.67 -6.52 11.50
N VAL A 270 2.35 -7.65 11.43
CA VAL A 270 2.17 -8.64 10.37
C VAL A 270 1.90 -10.00 10.98
N HIS A 271 0.83 -10.64 10.54
CA HIS A 271 0.60 -12.04 10.83
C HIS A 271 0.86 -12.92 9.61
N LYS A 272 1.82 -13.83 9.75
CA LYS A 272 2.16 -14.82 8.74
C LYS A 272 1.56 -16.17 9.07
N SER A 273 1.19 -16.93 8.04
CA SER A 273 0.81 -18.33 8.20
C SER A 273 2.05 -19.17 8.53
N ALA A 274 1.93 -20.06 9.51
CA ALA A 274 2.91 -21.11 9.80
C ALA A 274 2.93 -22.21 8.72
#